data_AF-A0A7V9AGV7-F1
#
_entry.id   AF-A0A7V9AGV7-F1
#
_cell.length_a   1.000
_cell.length_b   1.000
_cell.length_c   1.000
_cell.angle_alpha   90.00
_cell.angle_beta   90.00
_cell.angle_gamma   90.00
#
_symmetry.space_group_name_H-M   'P 1'
#
loop_
_entity.id
_entity.type
_entity.pdbx_description
1 polymer ?
#
loop_
_entity_poly.entity_id
_entity_poly.type
_entity_poly.pdbx_seq_one_letter_code
_entity_poly.pdbx_strand_id
1 'polypeptide(L)'
;MNTMVLLTLISVIGAAALFIALVVYLVLISNELERIGGRRKTYGEPSSYLSKIRLGVRAIETQTDNLVPQVTKLNAGLSAIRDGLGAINANLGGLIAAVLRQEAK
;
A
#
# COMPACT_ATOMS: atom_id res chain seq x y z
N MET A 1 -1.55 25.79 -61.54
CA MET A 1 -2.04 24.54 -60.93
C MET A 1 -3.53 24.72 -60.65
N ASN A 2 -4.40 23.82 -61.11
CA ASN A 2 -5.85 24.00 -60.99
C ASN A 2 -6.29 23.84 -59.52
N THR A 3 -7.30 24.59 -59.09
CA THR A 3 -7.83 24.58 -57.71
C THR A 3 -8.20 23.16 -57.24
N MET A 4 -8.76 22.34 -58.13
CA MET A 4 -9.09 20.94 -57.84
C MET A 4 -7.84 20.11 -57.51
N VAL A 5 -6.76 20.28 -58.27
CA VAL A 5 -5.50 19.56 -58.04
C VAL A 5 -4.88 19.96 -56.70
N LEU A 6 -4.95 21.25 -56.34
CA LEU A 6 -4.47 21.74 -55.04
C LEU A 6 -5.27 21.13 -53.88
N LEU A 7 -6.61 21.11 -53.97
CA LEU A 7 -7.47 20.53 -52.93
C LEU A 7 -7.25 19.02 -52.79
N THR A 8 -7.09 18.30 -53.90
CA THR A 8 -6.75 16.86 -53.87
C THR A 8 -5.40 16.64 -53.17
N LEU A 9 -4.39 17.45 -53.49
CA LEU A 9 -3.06 17.32 -52.89
C LEU A 9 -3.10 17.56 -51.37
N ILE A 10 -3.81 18.61 -50.94
CA ILE A 10 -4.03 18.92 -49.52
C ILE A 10 -4.77 17.78 -48.82
N SER A 11 -5.80 17.22 -49.44
CA SER A 11 -6.57 16.10 -48.87
C SER A 11 -5.71 14.85 -48.70
N VAL A 12 -4.85 14.53 -49.68
CA VAL A 12 -3.92 13.39 -49.60
C VAL A 12 -2.90 13.60 -48.49
N ILE A 13 -2.33 14.81 -48.38
CA ILE A 13 -1.40 15.16 -47.30
C ILE A 13 -2.09 15.07 -45.94
N GLY A 14 -3.31 15.59 -45.82
CA GLY A 14 -4.10 15.53 -44.59
C GLY A 14 -4.39 14.09 -44.17
N ALA A 15 -4.80 13.23 -45.10
CA ALA A 15 -5.03 11.82 -44.85
C ALA A 15 -3.74 11.09 -44.40
N ALA A 16 -2.62 11.35 -45.06
CA ALA A 16 -1.33 10.79 -44.69
C ALA A 16 -0.88 11.25 -43.29
N ALA A 17 -1.04 12.54 -42.97
CA ALA A 17 -0.71 13.10 -41.66
C ALA A 17 -1.57 12.47 -40.55
N LEU A 18 -2.87 12.27 -40.79
CA LEU A 18 -3.76 11.59 -39.85
C LEU A 18 -3.29 10.15 -39.60
N PHE A 19 -2.98 9.42 -40.67
CA PHE A 19 -2.51 8.04 -40.55
C PHE A 19 -1.19 7.95 -39.76
N ILE A 20 -0.24 8.86 -40.03
CA ILE A 20 1.02 8.95 -39.27
C ILE A 20 0.74 9.24 -37.79
N ALA A 21 -0.10 10.22 -37.48
CA ALA A 21 -0.47 10.55 -36.11
C ALA A 21 -1.09 9.35 -35.39
N LEU A 22 -1.99 8.62 -36.06
CA LEU A 22 -2.64 7.44 -35.51
C LEU A 22 -1.63 6.34 -35.19
N VAL A 23 -0.66 6.07 -36.07
CA VAL A 23 0.42 5.10 -35.83
C VAL A 23 1.29 5.55 -34.65
N VAL A 24 1.68 6.82 -34.59
CA VAL A 24 2.49 7.36 -33.48
C VAL A 24 1.79 7.18 -32.14
N TYR A 25 0.51 7.56 -32.04
CA TYR A 25 -0.24 7.42 -30.81
C TYR A 25 -0.46 5.95 -30.41
N LEU A 26 -0.70 5.06 -31.37
CA LEU A 26 -0.80 3.62 -31.08
C LEU A 26 0.51 3.06 -30.50
N VAL A 27 1.66 3.46 -31.04
CA VAL A 27 2.97 3.06 -30.52
C VAL A 27 3.17 3.58 -29.09
N LEU A 28 2.84 4.84 -28.84
CA LEU A 28 2.94 5.44 -27.50
C LEU A 28 2.04 4.73 -26.49
N ILE A 29 0.78 4.47 -26.85
CA ILE A 29 -0.18 3.75 -26.00
C ILE A 29 0.31 2.33 -25.73
N SER A 30 0.77 1.61 -26.76
CA SER A 30 1.32 0.27 -26.60
C SER A 30 2.49 0.26 -25.63
N ASN A 31 3.43 1.20 -25.76
CA ASN A 31 4.58 1.31 -24.88
C ASN A 31 4.17 1.59 -23.43
N GLU A 32 3.17 2.44 -23.20
CA GLU A 32 2.69 2.72 -21.84
C GLU A 32 1.97 1.53 -21.21
N LEU A 33 1.13 0.83 -21.99
CA LEU A 33 0.51 -0.42 -21.55
C LEU A 33 1.55 -1.49 -21.20
N GLU A 34 2.65 -1.56 -21.94
CA GLU A 34 3.79 -2.43 -21.58
C GLU A 34 4.44 -2.04 -20.26
N ARG A 35 4.53 -0.75 -19.91
CA ARG A 35 5.08 -0.31 -18.62
C ARG A 35 4.13 -0.59 -17.46
N ILE A 36 2.82 -0.46 -17.68
CA ILE A 36 1.80 -0.74 -16.66
C ILE A 36 1.68 -2.25 -16.40
N GLY A 37 1.41 -3.03 -17.46
CA GLY A 37 1.09 -4.44 -17.37
C GLY A 37 2.29 -5.38 -17.50
N GLY A 38 3.33 -4.95 -18.23
CA GLY A 38 4.47 -5.79 -18.60
C GLY A 38 4.13 -6.78 -19.71
N ARG A 39 4.88 -6.80 -20.82
CA ARG A 39 5.04 -8.03 -21.61
C ARG A 39 5.99 -8.94 -20.86
N ARG A 40 5.68 -10.24 -20.81
CA ARG A 40 6.54 -11.31 -20.25
C ARG A 40 7.80 -11.46 -21.12
N LYS A 41 8.73 -10.51 -21.06
CA LYS A 41 10.02 -10.58 -21.74
C LYS A 41 10.96 -11.44 -20.89
N THR A 42 10.85 -12.75 -21.06
CA THR A 42 11.80 -13.74 -20.55
C THR A 42 11.87 -13.78 -19.00
N TYR A 43 12.33 -14.90 -18.45
CA TYR A 43 12.35 -15.11 -17.00
C TYR A 43 13.18 -14.04 -16.28
N GLY A 44 12.58 -13.30 -15.34
CA GLY A 44 13.33 -12.62 -14.28
C GLY A 44 13.09 -11.12 -14.03
N GLU A 45 12.49 -10.35 -14.94
CA GLU A 45 12.34 -8.90 -14.73
C GLU A 45 10.88 -8.42 -14.65
N PRO A 46 10.28 -8.35 -13.45
CA PRO A 46 9.01 -7.67 -13.26
C PRO A 46 9.26 -6.16 -13.14
N SER A 47 9.51 -5.48 -14.26
CA SER A 47 9.68 -4.02 -14.27
C SER A 47 8.36 -3.23 -14.34
N SER A 48 7.21 -3.92 -14.43
CA SER A 48 5.90 -3.28 -14.60
C SER A 48 5.36 -2.63 -13.32
N TYR A 49 4.60 -1.54 -13.46
CA TYR A 49 4.00 -0.84 -12.33
C TYR A 49 3.09 -1.75 -11.50
N LEU A 50 2.28 -2.58 -12.14
CA LEU A 50 1.41 -3.54 -11.43
C LEU A 50 2.21 -4.57 -10.62
N SER A 51 3.37 -5.00 -11.12
CA SER A 51 4.22 -5.95 -10.39
C SER A 51 4.80 -5.32 -9.13
N LYS A 52 5.22 -4.05 -9.21
CA LYS A 52 5.69 -3.27 -8.05
C LYS A 52 4.57 -3.05 -7.04
N ILE A 53 3.37 -2.69 -7.50
CA ILE A 53 2.19 -2.52 -6.65
C ILE A 53 1.89 -3.83 -5.92
N ARG A 54 1.86 -4.97 -6.64
CA ARG A 54 1.63 -6.28 -6.03
C ARG A 54 2.66 -6.62 -4.95
N LEU A 55 3.94 -6.35 -5.20
CA LEU A 55 5.00 -6.55 -4.21
C LEU A 55 4.77 -5.68 -2.97
N GLY A 56 4.47 -4.39 -3.18
CA GLY A 56 4.20 -3.44 -2.09
C GLY A 56 2.98 -3.84 -1.27
N VAL A 57 1.87 -4.20 -1.92
CA VAL A 57 0.65 -4.67 -1.25
C VAL A 57 0.92 -5.93 -0.43
N ARG A 58 1.69 -6.88 -0.96
CA ARG A 58 2.04 -8.10 -0.22
C ARG A 58 2.93 -7.82 1.01
N ALA A 59 3.83 -6.85 0.90
CA ALA A 59 4.63 -6.41 2.04
C ALA A 59 3.75 -5.77 3.13
N ILE A 60 2.79 -4.92 2.74
CA ILE A 60 1.82 -4.30 3.65
C ILE A 60 0.96 -5.38 4.33
N GLU A 61 0.45 -6.35 3.58
CA GLU A 61 -0.32 -7.48 4.11
C GLU A 61 0.48 -8.23 5.18
N THR A 62 1.72 -8.63 4.85
CA THR A 62 2.61 -9.35 5.78
C THR A 62 2.90 -8.53 7.05
N GLN A 63 3.14 -7.23 6.93
CA GLN A 63 3.39 -6.37 8.08
C GLN A 63 2.13 -6.18 8.93
N THR A 64 0.97 -6.05 8.29
CA THR A 64 -0.32 -5.86 8.96
C THR A 64 -0.75 -7.12 9.71
N ASP A 65 -0.53 -8.31 9.13
CA ASP A 65 -0.79 -9.59 9.78
C ASP A 65 0.01 -9.76 11.09
N ASN A 66 1.21 -9.18 11.14
CA ASN A 66 2.04 -9.20 12.34
C ASN A 66 1.54 -8.27 13.47
N LEU A 67 0.57 -7.38 13.22
CA LEU A 67 0.03 -6.49 14.25
C LEU A 67 -0.87 -7.24 15.24
N VAL A 68 -1.71 -8.15 14.77
CA VAL A 68 -2.65 -8.92 15.62
C VAL A 68 -1.95 -9.64 16.79
N PRO A 69 -0.88 -10.44 16.58
CA PRO A 69 -0.19 -11.10 17.68
C PRO A 69 0.52 -10.10 18.61
N GLN A 70 1.02 -8.97 18.09
CA GLN A 70 1.65 -7.93 18.91
C GLN A 70 0.65 -7.23 19.82
N VAL A 71 -0.52 -6.85 19.29
CA VAL A 71 -1.62 -6.27 20.07
C VAL A 71 -2.13 -7.25 21.13
N THR A 72 -2.22 -8.54 20.78
CA THR A 72 -2.62 -9.59 21.72
C THR A 72 -1.63 -9.70 22.88
N LYS A 73 -0.32 -9.73 22.59
CA LYS A 73 0.75 -9.76 23.60
C LYS A 73 0.74 -8.50 24.47
N LEU A 74 0.54 -7.33 23.86
CA LEU A 74 0.47 -6.06 24.57
C LEU A 74 -0.71 -6.05 25.55
N ASN A 75 -1.91 -6.44 25.10
CA ASN A 75 -3.10 -6.49 25.94
C ASN A 75 -2.94 -7.49 27.10
N ALA A 76 -2.32 -8.65 26.85
CA ALA A 76 -2.02 -9.61 27.91
C ALA A 76 -1.06 -9.02 28.95
N GLY A 77 0.00 -8.33 28.52
CA GLY A 77 0.93 -7.63 29.40
C GLY A 77 0.24 -6.54 30.23
N LEU A 78 -0.61 -5.71 29.61
CA LEU A 78 -1.36 -4.67 30.29
C LEU A 78 -2.35 -5.26 31.32
N SER A 79 -3.00 -6.39 31.01
CA SER A 79 -3.87 -7.07 31.98
C SER A 79 -3.07 -7.57 33.18
N ALA A 80 -1.90 -8.17 32.96
CA ALA A 80 -1.04 -8.63 34.05
C ALA A 80 -0.55 -7.48 34.94
N ILE A 81 -0.18 -6.34 34.34
CA ILE A 81 0.20 -5.13 35.08
C ILE A 81 -0.96 -4.62 35.92
N ARG A 82 -2.17 -4.53 35.34
CA ARG A 82 -3.38 -4.12 36.05
C ARG A 82 -3.63 -5.02 37.27
N ASP A 83 -3.54 -6.34 37.08
CA ASP A 83 -3.81 -7.30 38.15
C ASP A 83 -2.76 -7.22 39.26
N GLY A 84 -1.48 -7.06 38.90
CA GLY A 84 -0.39 -6.83 39.85
C GLY A 84 -0.55 -5.53 40.66
N LEU A 85 -0.96 -4.43 40.01
CA LEU A 85 -1.27 -3.16 40.70
C LEU A 85 -2.45 -3.31 41.66
N GLY A 86 -3.48 -4.09 41.28
CA GLY A 86 -4.59 -4.44 42.15
C GLY A 86 -4.14 -5.17 43.42
N ALA A 87 -3.24 -6.14 43.28
CA ALA A 87 -2.66 -6.88 44.40
C ALA A 87 -1.82 -5.98 45.33
N ILE A 88 -1.01 -5.07 44.77
CA ILE A 88 -0.25 -4.08 45.54
C ILE A 88 -1.19 -3.18 46.35
N ASN A 89 -2.24 -2.67 45.72
CA ASN A 89 -3.22 -1.81 46.40
C ASN A 89 -3.92 -2.55 47.55
N ALA A 90 -4.32 -3.80 47.34
CA ALA A 90 -4.92 -4.62 48.39
C ALA A 90 -3.96 -4.85 49.57
N ASN A 91 -2.70 -5.16 49.29
CA ASN A 91 -1.67 -5.34 50.31
C ASN A 91 -1.40 -4.06 51.10
N LEU A 92 -1.29 -2.91 50.43
CA LEU A 92 -1.12 -1.61 51.09
C LEU A 92 -2.31 -1.26 51.98
N GLY A 93 -3.54 -1.49 51.49
CA GLY A 93 -4.75 -1.30 52.30
C GLY A 93 -4.77 -2.20 53.55
N GLY A 94 -4.38 -3.46 53.40
CA GLY A 94 -4.25 -4.41 54.52
C GLY A 94 -3.18 -3.99 55.53
N LEU A 95 -2.03 -3.51 55.06
CA LEU A 95 -0.94 -3.01 55.90
C LEU A 95 -1.39 -1.79 56.71
N ILE A 96 -2.02 -0.80 56.06
CA ILE A 96 -2.56 0.39 56.73
C ILE A 96 -3.55 -0.01 57.83
N ALA A 97 -4.48 -0.93 57.52
CA ALA A 97 -5.47 -1.40 58.49
C ALA A 97 -4.83 -2.19 59.66
N ALA A 98 -3.70 -2.87 59.44
CA ALA A 98 -2.96 -3.53 60.51
C ALA A 98 -2.24 -2.52 61.42
N VAL A 99 -1.59 -1.50 60.82
CA VAL A 99 -0.91 -0.42 61.57
C VAL A 99 -1.90 0.35 62.43
N LEU A 100 -3.06 0.74 61.88
CA LEU A 100 -4.11 1.44 62.64
C LEU A 100 -4.63 0.62 63.83
N ARG A 101 -4.73 -0.71 63.68
CA ARG A 101 -5.13 -1.60 64.79
C ARG A 101 -4.06 -1.74 65.87
N GLN A 102 -2.79 -1.55 65.51
CA GLN A 102 -1.67 -1.60 66.44
C GLN A 102 -1.55 -0.30 67.25
N GLU A 103 -1.82 0.86 66.65
CA GLU A 103 -1.88 2.14 67.38
C GLU A 103 -3.06 2.25 68.34
N ALA A 104 -4.17 1.55 68.06
CA ALA A 104 -5.36 1.55 68.92
C ALA A 104 -5.25 0.60 70.15
N LYS A 105 -4.12 -0.12 70.29
CA LYS A 105 -3.82 -1.02 71.40
C LYS A 105 -2.77 -0.41 72.33
#